data_AF-A0A3D5D7K2-F1
#
_entry.id   AF-A0A3D5D7K2-F1
#
_cell.length_a   1.000
_cell.length_b   1.000
_cell.length_c   1.000
_cell.angle_alpha   90.00
_cell.angle_beta   90.00
_cell.angle_gamma   90.00
#
_symmetry.space_group_name_H-M   'P 1'
#
loop_
_entity.id
_entity.type
_entity.pdbx_description
1 polymer ?
#
loop_
_entity_poly.entity_id
_entity_poly.type
_entity_poly.pdbx_seq_one_letter_code
_entity_poly.pdbx_strand_id
1 'polypeptide(L)'
;MIENYGQVRVTDQAKGQPLAKTYVKVYGKLANGQVRFYKDGYTGLRGRFDYVSLNTGELDNVQQFSILILNDDHGAIIREAKPPKQ
;
A
#
# COMPACT_ATOMS: atom_id res chain seq x y z
N MET A 1 -7.08 3.62 -6.03
CA MET A 1 -6.20 3.17 -7.14
C MET A 1 -4.77 3.10 -6.60
N ILE A 2 -3.98 2.10 -6.99
CA ILE A 2 -2.53 2.11 -6.72
C ILE A 2 -1.90 2.92 -7.85
N GLU A 3 -1.16 3.96 -7.50
CA GLU A 3 -0.46 4.79 -8.49
C GLU A 3 0.97 4.25 -8.69
N ASN A 4 1.51 4.41 -9.90
CA ASN A 4 2.86 3.96 -10.29
C ASN A 4 4.01 4.60 -9.47
N TYR A 5 3.69 5.44 -8.49
CA TYR A 5 4.64 6.13 -7.61
C TYR A 5 4.78 5.48 -6.23
N GLY A 6 4.32 4.23 -6.05
CA GLY A 6 4.46 3.54 -4.76
C GLY A 6 3.50 4.05 -3.67
N GLN A 7 2.36 4.59 -4.09
CA GLN A 7 1.34 5.13 -3.18
C GLN A 7 -0.02 4.50 -3.44
N VAL A 8 -0.78 4.32 -2.36
CA VAL A 8 -2.21 4.04 -2.44
C VAL A 8 -3.00 5.32 -2.23
N ARG A 9 -4.02 5.52 -3.05
CA ARG A 9 -5.07 6.53 -2.85
C ARG A 9 -6.39 5.82 -2.54
N VAL A 10 -6.92 6.09 -1.35
CA VAL A 10 -8.18 5.55 -0.83
C VAL A 10 -9.25 6.64 -0.88
N THR A 11 -10.37 6.33 -1.50
CA THR A 11 -11.52 7.22 -1.65
C THR A 11 -12.82 6.45 -1.42
N ASP A 12 -13.81 7.12 -0.85
CA ASP A 12 -15.20 6.67 -0.84
C ASP A 12 -15.68 6.49 -2.30
N GLN A 13 -16.26 5.33 -2.60
CA GLN A 13 -16.66 4.99 -3.96
C GLN A 13 -17.89 5.79 -4.45
N ALA A 14 -18.80 6.16 -3.55
CA ALA A 14 -20.02 6.87 -3.89
C ALA A 14 -19.78 8.39 -4.02
N LYS A 15 -19.00 8.98 -3.10
CA LYS A 15 -18.78 10.42 -3.01
C LYS A 15 -17.45 10.88 -3.61
N GLY A 16 -16.52 9.96 -3.89
CA GLY A 16 -15.17 10.27 -4.40
C GLY A 16 -14.25 10.96 -3.38
N GLN A 17 -14.69 11.09 -2.12
CA GLN A 17 -13.96 11.80 -1.07
C GLN A 17 -12.78 10.98 -0.55
N PRO A 18 -11.63 11.58 -0.23
CA PRO A 18 -10.50 10.85 0.34
C PRO A 18 -10.82 10.29 1.73
N LEU A 19 -10.41 9.05 1.99
CA LEU A 19 -10.59 8.41 3.30
C LEU A 19 -9.29 8.48 4.10
N ALA A 20 -9.24 9.37 5.08
CA ALA A 20 -8.16 9.45 6.07
C ALA A 20 -8.25 8.32 7.10
N LYS A 21 -7.17 8.07 7.85
CA LYS A 21 -7.10 7.06 8.92
C LYS A 21 -7.50 5.65 8.48
N THR A 22 -7.40 5.34 7.18
CA THR A 22 -7.57 3.98 6.67
C THR A 22 -6.27 3.22 6.91
N TYR A 23 -6.36 2.08 7.58
CA TYR A 23 -5.20 1.24 7.86
C TYR A 23 -4.70 0.57 6.58
N VAL A 24 -3.39 0.57 6.40
CA VAL A 24 -2.72 -0.08 5.26
C VAL A 24 -1.61 -0.97 5.80
N LYS A 25 -1.60 -2.24 5.39
CA LYS A 25 -0.56 -3.21 5.75
C LYS A 25 0.01 -3.85 4.49
N VAL A 26 1.32 -3.90 4.40
CA VAL A 26 2.04 -4.23 3.17
C VAL A 26 2.99 -5.38 3.43
N TYR A 27 2.90 -6.40 2.57
CA TYR A 27 3.84 -7.50 2.51
C TYR A 27 4.58 -7.46 1.17
N GLY A 28 5.88 -7.76 1.20
CA GLY A 28 6.70 -7.90 0.00
C GLY A 28 7.07 -9.36 -0.22
N LYS A 29 6.88 -9.84 -1.45
CA LYS A 29 7.44 -11.10 -1.93
C LYS A 29 8.80 -10.84 -2.56
N LEU A 30 9.84 -11.50 -2.03
CA LEU A 30 11.21 -11.37 -2.49
C LEU A 30 11.53 -12.31 -3.66
N ALA A 31 12.66 -12.08 -4.33
CA ALA A 31 13.10 -12.90 -5.46
C ALA A 31 13.34 -14.38 -5.11
N ASN A 32 13.71 -14.69 -3.88
CA ASN A 32 13.85 -16.06 -3.38
C ASN A 32 12.50 -16.71 -3.00
N GLY A 33 11.38 -16.04 -3.25
CA GLY A 33 10.03 -16.52 -2.94
C GLY A 33 9.56 -16.25 -1.52
N GLN A 34 10.42 -15.76 -0.63
CA GLN A 34 10.05 -15.43 0.75
C GLN A 34 9.07 -14.25 0.79
N VAL A 35 8.04 -14.35 1.63
CA VAL A 35 7.11 -13.24 1.90
C VAL A 35 7.42 -12.69 3.29
N ARG A 36 7.54 -11.37 3.38
CA ARG A 36 7.78 -10.69 4.66
C ARG A 36 6.95 -9.43 4.80
N PHE A 37 6.74 -9.04 6.06
CA PHE A 37 6.23 -7.71 6.37
C PHE A 37 7.16 -6.65 5.77
N TYR A 38 6.59 -5.64 5.13
CA TYR A 38 7.34 -4.55 4.50
C TYR A 38 7.08 -3.22 5.21
N LYS A 39 5.82 -2.82 5.32
CA LYS A 39 5.42 -1.54 5.92
C LYS A 39 3.96 -1.57 6.32
N ASP A 40 3.58 -0.79 7.31
CA ASP A 40 2.19 -0.45 7.58
C ASP A 40 2.03 1.00 8.03
N GLY A 41 0.78 1.41 8.20
CA GLY A 41 0.42 2.71 8.73
C GLY A 41 -0.98 3.10 8.33
N TYR A 42 -1.25 4.41 8.37
CA TYR A 42 -2.57 4.96 8.09
C TYR A 42 -2.50 5.99 6.98
N THR A 43 -3.57 6.11 6.20
CA THR A 43 -3.71 7.19 5.24
C THR A 43 -3.79 8.55 5.93
N GLY A 44 -3.10 9.54 5.36
CA GLY A 44 -3.20 10.93 5.82
C GLY A 44 -4.53 11.61 5.42
N LEU A 45 -4.66 12.91 5.70
CA LEU A 45 -5.88 13.71 5.41
C LEU A 45 -6.33 13.67 3.94
N ARG A 46 -5.42 13.38 3.01
CA ARG A 46 -5.71 13.26 1.57
C ARG A 46 -6.02 11.83 1.12
N GLY A 47 -6.20 10.89 2.06
CA GLY A 47 -6.46 9.49 1.78
C GLY A 47 -5.29 8.77 1.11
N ARG A 48 -4.06 9.27 1.30
CA ARG A 48 -2.85 8.73 0.70
C ARG A 48 -1.96 8.05 1.71
N PHE A 49 -1.33 6.96 1.30
CA PHE A 49 -0.28 6.26 2.03
C PHE A 49 0.82 5.83 1.08
N ASP A 50 2.07 6.17 1.41
CA ASP A 50 3.27 5.71 0.72
C ASP A 50 3.67 4.34 1.26
N TYR A 51 3.60 3.32 0.40
CA TYR A 51 3.91 1.94 0.78
C TYR A 51 5.31 1.49 0.37
N VAL A 52 6.09 2.34 -0.32
CA VAL A 52 7.39 1.97 -0.92
C VAL A 52 8.56 2.55 -0.17
N SER A 53 8.49 3.81 0.23
CA SER A 53 9.59 4.56 0.83
C SER A 53 9.93 3.99 2.21
N LEU A 54 11.08 3.32 2.30
CA LEU A 54 11.71 2.85 3.53
C LEU A 54 13.18 3.30 3.51
N ASN A 55 13.76 3.57 4.68
CA ASN A 55 15.20 3.89 4.81
C ASN A 55 16.10 2.65 4.72
N THR A 56 15.61 1.58 4.10
CA THR A 56 16.25 0.29 4.00
C THR A 56 16.24 -0.08 2.53
N GLY A 57 17.38 -0.51 1.95
CA GLY A 57 17.51 -0.95 0.53
C GLY A 57 16.73 -2.22 0.19
N GLU A 58 15.63 -2.47 0.89
CA GLU A 58 14.80 -3.65 0.78
C GLU A 58 13.98 -3.68 -0.51
N LEU A 59 13.67 -2.51 -1.07
CA LEU A 59 12.87 -2.37 -2.29
C LEU A 59 13.47 -3.14 -3.46
N ASP A 60 14.80 -3.13 -3.61
CA ASP A 60 15.52 -3.74 -4.73
C ASP A 60 15.32 -5.26 -4.81
N ASN A 61 14.95 -5.89 -3.69
CA ASN A 61 14.74 -7.34 -3.60
C ASN A 61 13.27 -7.74 -3.71
N VAL A 62 12.32 -6.79 -3.69
CA VAL A 62 10.89 -7.07 -3.77
C VAL A 62 10.47 -7.23 -5.22
N GLN A 63 9.77 -8.32 -5.54
CA GLN A 63 9.19 -8.57 -6.86
C GLN A 63 7.71 -8.20 -6.93
N GLN A 64 7.00 -8.28 -5.81
CA GLN A 64 5.56 -8.02 -5.74
C GLN A 64 5.16 -7.61 -4.32
N PHE A 65 4.22 -6.68 -4.23
CA PHE A 65 3.57 -6.28 -2.99
C PHE A 65 2.16 -6.85 -2.91
N SER A 66 1.75 -7.23 -1.70
CA SER A 66 0.37 -7.43 -1.32
C SER A 66 0.00 -6.38 -0.27
N ILE A 67 -1.04 -5.60 -0.55
CA ILE A 67 -1.41 -4.40 0.19
C ILE A 67 -2.84 -4.58 0.69
N LEU A 68 -2.99 -4.83 1.99
CA LEU A 68 -4.28 -4.78 2.67
C LEU A 68 -4.62 -3.32 2.96
N ILE A 69 -5.85 -2.93 2.62
CA ILE A 69 -6.44 -1.63 2.92
C ILE A 69 -7.70 -1.91 3.73
N LEU A 70 -7.77 -1.43 4.97
CA LEU A 70 -8.84 -1.70 5.92
C LEU A 70 -9.41 -0.39 6.47
N ASN A 71 -10.71 -0.22 6.33
CA ASN A 71 -11.47 0.89 6.88
C ASN A 71 -12.66 0.34 7.67
N ASP A 72 -12.93 0.89 8.85
CA ASP A 72 -13.96 0.36 9.74
C ASP A 72 -15.38 0.48 9.14
N ASP A 73 -15.65 1.56 8.40
CA ASP A 73 -16.98 1.84 7.84
C ASP A 73 -17.15 1.33 6.40
N HIS A 74 -16.04 1.22 5.65
CA HIS A 74 -16.05 0.88 4.21
C HIS A 74 -15.52 -0.53 3.92
N GLY A 75 -15.11 -1.28 4.95
CA GLY A 75 -14.61 -2.63 4.83
C GLY A 75 -13.15 -2.72 4.37
N ALA A 76 -12.78 -3.87 3.81
CA ALA A 76 -11.40 -4.20 3.48
C ALA A 76 -11.24 -4.65 2.03
N ILE A 77 -10.09 -4.30 1.43
CA ILE A 77 -9.67 -4.83 0.14
C ILE A 77 -8.18 -5.17 0.16
N ILE A 78 -7.80 -6.16 -0.64
CA ILE A 78 -6.40 -6.46 -0.93
C ILE A 78 -6.10 -6.03 -2.36
N ARG A 79 -4.94 -5.41 -2.56
CA ARG A 79 -4.42 -5.04 -3.87
C ARG A 79 -2.99 -5.52 -4.03
N GLU A 80 -2.65 -5.90 -5.24
CA GLU A 80 -1.29 -6.30 -5.58
C GLU A 80 -0.65 -5.25 -6.48
N ALA A 81 0.66 -5.05 -6.31
CA ALA A 81 1.44 -4.15 -7.13
C ALA A 81 2.85 -4.68 -7.35
N LYS A 82 3.42 -4.38 -8.52
CA LYS A 82 4.86 -4.54 -8.73
C LYS A 82 5.59 -3.37 -8.08
N PRO A 83 6.87 -3.52 -7.68
CA PRO A 83 7.68 -2.38 -7.27
C PRO A 83 7.69 -1.31 -8.38
N PRO A 84 7.62 -0.02 -8.03
CA PRO A 84 7.79 1.05 -9.00
C PRO A 84 9.20 0.97 -9.62
N LYS A 85 9.33 1.37 -10.89
CA LYS A 85 10.64 1.52 -11.53
C LYS A 85 11.32 2.75 -10.91
N GLN A 86 12.55 2.61 -10.45
CA GLN A 86 13.41 3.75 -10.10
C GLN A 86 13.77 4.56 -11.33
#